data_AF-A0A4Q3YK24-F1
#
_entry.id   AF-A0A4Q3YK24-F1
#
_cell.length_a   1.000
_cell.length_b   1.000
_cell.length_c   1.000
_cell.angle_alpha   90.00
_cell.angle_beta   90.00
_cell.angle_gamma   90.00
#
_symmetry.space_group_name_H-M   'P 1'
#
loop_
_entity.id
_entity.type
_entity.pdbx_description
1 polymer ?
#
loop_
_entity_poly.entity_id
_entity_poly.type
_entity_poly.pdbx_seq_one_letter_code
_entity_poly.pdbx_strand_id
1 'polypeptide(L)'
;MIENELPDRWHRLSQQSAEQFAVALQQELCPEHVLYKVPVQAFARLDQRDVFLFRIPEGYFAQVHLTWTYQSDPLWPSTDLFSSLVDWKKFLEEDDPDCHPTCQMPPISKYGWQ
;
A
#
# COMPACT_ATOMS: atom_id res chain seq x y z
N MET A 1 -20.66 17.70 -4.83
CA MET A 1 -19.21 18.01 -4.74
C MET A 1 -18.58 16.78 -4.10
N ILE A 2 -17.88 15.96 -4.90
CA ILE A 2 -17.33 14.67 -4.44
C ILE A 2 -15.93 14.99 -3.91
N GLU A 3 -15.86 15.58 -2.72
CA GLU A 3 -14.60 16.08 -2.14
C GLU A 3 -13.82 15.04 -1.35
N ASN A 4 -14.25 13.77 -1.34
CA ASN A 4 -13.60 12.72 -0.56
C ASN A 4 -13.05 11.62 -1.47
N GLU A 5 -11.95 11.91 -2.18
CA GLU A 5 -11.24 10.89 -2.98
C GLU A 5 -10.48 9.88 -2.11
N LEU A 6 -10.24 10.20 -0.84
CA LEU A 6 -9.48 9.41 0.12
C LEU A 6 -10.37 8.90 1.27
N PRO A 7 -10.08 7.72 1.84
CA PRO A 7 -10.77 7.23 3.04
C PRO A 7 -10.55 8.12 4.27
N ASP A 8 -11.41 7.97 5.29
CA ASP A 8 -11.47 8.85 6.49
C ASP A 8 -10.11 9.08 7.19
N ARG A 9 -9.30 8.03 7.32
CA ARG A 9 -8.01 8.08 8.00
C ARG A 9 -6.84 8.50 7.10
N TRP A 10 -7.09 8.74 5.81
CA TRP A 10 -6.04 9.06 4.85
C TRP A 10 -6.00 10.55 4.55
N HIS A 11 -4.84 11.14 4.75
CA HIS A 11 -4.60 12.56 4.52
C HIS A 11 -3.78 12.77 3.27
N ARG A 12 -4.29 13.64 2.38
CA ARG A 12 -3.54 14.06 1.20
C ARG A 12 -2.33 14.87 1.63
N LEU A 13 -1.18 14.56 1.04
CA LEU A 13 0.05 15.29 1.30
C LEU A 13 0.10 16.58 0.48
N SER A 14 0.69 17.63 1.06
CA SER A 14 1.09 18.81 0.29
C SER A 14 2.20 18.45 -0.70
N GLN A 15 2.38 19.24 -1.76
CA GLN A 15 3.45 19.00 -2.74
C GLN A 15 4.83 18.92 -2.06
N GLN A 16 5.13 19.83 -1.14
CA GLN A 16 6.40 19.84 -0.42
C GLN A 16 6.60 18.57 0.41
N SER A 17 5.59 18.17 1.18
CA SER A 17 5.65 16.93 1.97
C SER A 17 5.79 15.70 1.07
N ALA A 18 5.10 15.71 -0.07
CA ALA A 18 5.16 14.62 -1.03
C ALA A 18 6.56 14.39 -1.59
N GLU A 19 7.26 15.48 -1.93
CA GLU A 19 8.65 15.44 -2.39
C GLU A 19 9.58 14.92 -1.29
N GLN A 20 9.40 15.38 -0.05
CA GLN A 20 10.21 14.92 1.08
C GLN A 20 10.06 13.42 1.35
N PHE A 21 8.84 12.88 1.34
CA PHE A 21 8.62 11.45 1.57
C PHE A 21 9.03 10.58 0.38
N ALA A 22 8.97 11.08 -0.85
CA ALA A 22 9.53 10.38 -2.01
C ALA A 22 11.05 10.25 -1.90
N VAL A 23 11.74 11.31 -1.44
CA VAL A 23 13.18 11.26 -1.16
C VAL A 23 13.48 10.29 -0.01
N ALA A 24 12.72 10.36 1.08
CA ALA A 24 12.90 9.45 2.22
C ALA A 24 12.76 7.99 1.79
N LEU A 25 11.70 7.65 1.05
CA LEU A 25 11.51 6.32 0.48
C LEU A 25 12.77 5.86 -0.27
N GLN A 26 13.28 6.65 -1.22
CA GLN A 26 14.46 6.29 -2.02
C GLN A 26 15.75 6.11 -1.19
N GLN A 27 15.85 6.73 -0.01
CA GLN A 27 16.97 6.54 0.91
C GLN A 27 16.87 5.21 1.69
N GLU A 28 15.67 4.66 1.82
CA GLU A 28 15.42 3.39 2.51
C GLU A 28 15.63 2.17 1.61
N LEU A 29 15.47 2.34 0.29
CA LEU A 29 15.46 1.21 -0.65
C LEU A 29 16.86 0.64 -0.91
N CYS A 30 16.96 -0.69 -0.90
CA CYS A 30 18.07 -1.40 -1.54
C CYS A 30 17.91 -1.44 -3.07
N PRO A 31 19.00 -1.70 -3.82
CA PRO A 31 18.96 -1.79 -5.29
C PRO A 31 18.03 -2.85 -5.87
N GLU A 32 17.69 -3.88 -5.09
CA GLU A 32 16.85 -5.01 -5.49
C GLU A 32 15.36 -4.78 -5.20
N HIS A 33 15.02 -3.69 -4.50
CA HIS A 33 13.64 -3.36 -4.15
C HIS A 33 12.83 -2.93 -5.38
N VAL A 34 11.55 -3.29 -5.44
CA VAL A 34 10.66 -3.05 -6.58
C VAL A 34 10.47 -1.56 -6.94
N LEU A 35 10.62 -0.66 -5.97
CA LEU A 35 10.52 0.79 -6.14
C LEU A 35 11.89 1.49 -6.32
N TYR A 36 12.99 0.73 -6.37
CA TYR A 36 14.33 1.32 -6.47
C TYR A 36 14.50 2.06 -7.80
N LYS A 37 14.85 3.35 -7.73
CA LYS A 37 14.97 4.25 -8.90
C LYS A 37 13.67 4.41 -9.72
N VAL A 38 12.52 4.00 -9.18
CA VAL A 38 11.22 4.27 -9.79
C VAL A 38 10.81 5.71 -9.44
N PRO A 39 10.41 6.53 -10.42
CA PRO A 39 10.00 7.91 -10.14
C PRO A 39 8.62 7.91 -9.48
N VAL A 40 8.61 7.88 -8.15
CA VAL A 40 7.41 7.87 -7.32
C VAL A 40 7.05 9.26 -6.80
N GLN A 41 5.76 9.51 -6.59
CA GLN A 41 5.26 10.72 -5.94
C GLN A 41 4.40 10.34 -4.75
N ALA A 42 4.75 10.77 -3.55
CA ALA A 42 3.88 10.52 -2.40
C ALA A 42 2.56 11.29 -2.57
N PHE A 43 1.44 10.61 -2.37
CA PHE A 43 0.11 11.16 -2.64
C PHE A 43 -0.70 11.35 -1.36
N ALA A 44 -0.70 10.34 -0.50
CA ALA A 44 -1.41 10.39 0.78
C ALA A 44 -0.65 9.62 1.86
N ARG A 45 -1.02 9.87 3.11
CA ARG A 45 -0.49 9.23 4.30
C ARG A 45 -1.65 8.73 5.15
N LEU A 46 -1.49 7.58 5.78
CA LEU A 46 -2.39 7.09 6.82
C LEU A 46 -2.12 7.82 8.15
N ASP A 47 -3.17 8.31 8.79
CA ASP A 47 -3.07 9.01 10.06
C ASP A 47 -2.37 8.17 11.13
N GLN A 48 -1.45 8.80 11.85
CA GLN A 48 -0.67 8.21 12.96
C GLN A 48 0.10 6.92 12.63
N ARG A 49 0.27 6.57 11.36
CA ARG A 49 1.11 5.44 10.92
C ARG A 49 2.12 5.89 9.87
N ASP A 50 3.17 5.09 9.73
CA ASP A 50 4.21 5.30 8.73
C ASP A 50 3.85 4.64 7.39
N VAL A 51 2.55 4.59 7.09
CA VAL A 51 2.01 4.03 5.85
C VAL A 51 1.64 5.16 4.90
N PHE A 52 2.16 5.08 3.69
CA PHE A 52 2.06 6.10 2.67
C PHE A 52 1.57 5.48 1.36
N LEU A 53 0.78 6.25 0.63
CA LEU A 53 0.34 5.90 -0.71
C LEU A 53 1.14 6.74 -1.70
N PHE A 54 1.90 6.08 -2.56
CA PHE A 54 2.67 6.67 -3.64
C PHE A 54 1.98 6.43 -4.98
N ARG A 55 2.06 7.43 -5.86
CA ARG A 55 1.74 7.32 -7.28
C ARG A 55 2.99 6.92 -8.02
N ILE A 56 2.85 5.93 -8.89
CA ILE A 56 3.86 5.43 -9.81
C ILE A 56 3.45 5.90 -11.22
N PRO A 57 4.38 5.98 -12.19
CA PRO A 57 4.03 6.26 -13.58
C PRO A 57 2.96 5.30 -14.10
N GLU A 58 2.32 5.68 -15.22
CA GLU A 58 1.30 4.87 -15.89
C GLU A 58 0.02 4.62 -15.07
N GLY A 59 -0.16 5.32 -13.94
CA GLY A 59 -1.39 5.29 -13.15
C GLY A 59 -1.42 4.23 -12.05
N TYR A 60 -0.30 3.56 -11.81
CA TYR A 60 -0.14 2.61 -10.71
C TYR A 60 0.00 3.32 -9.36
N PHE A 61 -0.28 2.59 -8.30
CA PHE A 61 -0.16 3.06 -6.92
C PHE A 61 0.63 2.06 -6.10
N ALA A 62 1.37 2.54 -5.11
CA ALA A 62 2.05 1.72 -4.11
C ALA A 62 1.68 2.16 -2.71
N GLN A 63 1.18 1.25 -1.89
CA GLN A 63 1.12 1.46 -0.46
C GLN A 63 2.44 0.99 0.14
N VAL A 64 3.13 1.86 0.87
CA VAL A 64 4.44 1.56 1.43
C VAL A 64 4.45 1.91 2.92
N HIS A 65 4.93 0.97 3.73
CA HIS A 65 5.23 1.23 5.14
C HIS A 65 6.70 1.65 5.27
N LEU A 66 6.93 2.96 5.43
CA LEU A 66 8.27 3.49 5.63
C LEU A 66 8.85 3.03 6.96
N THR A 67 10.13 2.72 6.94
CA THR A 67 10.92 2.23 8.07
C THR A 67 11.85 3.29 8.65
N TRP A 68 12.00 4.43 7.97
CA TRP A 68 12.89 5.55 8.31
C TRP A 68 14.37 5.20 8.38
N THR A 69 14.75 4.03 7.86
CA THR A 69 16.11 3.47 7.92
C THR A 69 16.41 2.71 6.63
N TYR A 70 17.68 2.69 6.23
CA TYR A 70 18.10 1.89 5.07
C TYR A 70 17.81 0.40 5.30
N GLN A 71 17.16 -0.22 4.34
CA GLN A 71 16.85 -1.65 4.32
C GLN A 71 17.75 -2.37 3.33
N SER A 72 18.34 -3.49 3.75
CA SER A 72 19.12 -4.35 2.86
C SER A 72 18.29 -5.45 2.21
N ASP A 73 17.11 -5.75 2.76
CA ASP A 73 16.20 -6.78 2.26
C ASP A 73 15.29 -6.18 1.17
N PRO A 74 15.18 -6.78 -0.03
CA PRO A 74 14.32 -6.26 -1.09
C PRO A 74 12.82 -6.34 -0.79
N LEU A 75 12.40 -7.08 0.24
CA LEU A 75 11.02 -7.10 0.72
C LEU A 75 10.70 -5.92 1.64
N TRP A 76 11.71 -5.14 2.03
CA TRP A 76 11.57 -3.96 2.89
C TRP A 76 12.05 -2.69 2.18
N PRO A 77 11.37 -1.55 2.36
CA PRO A 77 10.10 -1.36 3.07
C PRO A 77 8.92 -2.12 2.43
N SER A 78 8.01 -2.63 3.27
CA SER A 78 6.85 -3.41 2.80
C SER A 78 6.04 -2.58 1.79
N THR A 79 5.84 -3.16 0.60
CA THR A 79 5.24 -2.47 -0.54
C THR A 79 4.16 -3.32 -1.19
N ASP A 80 2.93 -2.78 -1.25
CA ASP A 80 1.81 -3.36 -1.98
C ASP A 80 1.51 -2.51 -3.23
N LEU A 81 1.48 -3.16 -4.39
CA LEU A 81 1.26 -2.51 -5.69
C LEU A 81 -0.19 -2.67 -6.14
N PHE A 82 -0.76 -1.59 -6.63
CA PHE A 82 -2.14 -1.51 -7.11
C PHE A 82 -2.19 -0.94 -8.52
N SER A 83 -3.05 -1.51 -9.35
CA SER A 83 -3.23 -1.09 -10.74
C SER A 83 -3.96 0.25 -10.88
N SER A 84 -4.65 0.69 -9.84
CA SER A 84 -5.45 1.92 -9.84
C SER A 84 -5.83 2.32 -8.41
N LEU A 85 -6.19 3.59 -8.22
CA LEU A 85 -6.71 4.08 -6.94
C LEU A 85 -8.00 3.34 -6.51
N VAL A 86 -8.81 2.87 -7.46
CA VAL A 86 -10.02 2.09 -7.18
C VAL A 86 -9.67 0.73 -6.58
N ASP A 87 -8.64 0.07 -7.12
CA ASP A 87 -8.15 -1.23 -6.67
C ASP A 87 -7.60 -1.14 -5.24
N TRP A 88 -6.79 -0.11 -5.00
CA TRP A 88 -6.32 0.21 -3.65
C TRP A 88 -7.44 0.48 -2.65
N LYS A 89 -8.52 1.18 -3.05
CA LYS A 89 -9.67 1.41 -2.16
C LYS A 89 -10.38 0.11 -1.79
N LYS A 90 -10.57 -0.80 -2.75
CA LYS A 90 -11.17 -2.12 -2.47
C LYS A 90 -10.35 -2.91 -1.45
N PHE A 91 -9.03 -2.91 -1.60
CA PHE A 91 -8.13 -3.54 -0.63
C PHE A 91 -8.33 -3.02 0.80
N LEU A 92 -8.57 -1.72 0.97
CA LEU A 92 -8.87 -1.15 2.29
C LEU A 92 -10.24 -1.53 2.84
N GLU A 93 -11.22 -1.78 1.98
CA GLU A 93 -12.56 -2.24 2.37
C GLU A 93 -12.55 -3.71 2.80
N GLU A 94 -11.67 -4.53 2.20
CA GLU A 94 -11.53 -5.95 2.52
C GLU A 94 -10.74 -6.22 3.81
N ASP A 95 -9.94 -5.27 4.28
CA ASP A 95 -9.21 -5.35 5.56
C ASP A 95 -10.08 -4.96 6.78
N ASP A 96 -11.40 -4.80 6.62
CA ASP A 96 -12.33 -4.64 7.73
C ASP A 96 -12.50 -5.98 8.48
N PRO A 97 -12.08 -6.08 9.76
CA PRO A 97 -12.13 -7.34 10.51
C PRO A 97 -13.55 -7.81 10.85
N ASP A 98 -14.59 -7.01 10.57
CA ASP A 98 -15.99 -7.36 10.80
C ASP A 98 -16.65 -7.97 9.55
N CYS A 99 -15.95 -8.08 8.42
CA CYS A 99 -16.46 -8.83 7.26
C CYS A 99 -16.10 -10.32 7.37
N HIS A 100 -16.84 -11.05 8.20
CA HIS A 100 -17.02 -12.49 7.98
C HIS A 100 -18.35 -12.72 7.23
N PRO A 101 -18.38 -12.75 5.89
CA PRO A 101 -19.39 -13.51 5.19
C PRO A 101 -18.79 -14.89 4.96
N THR A 102 -18.94 -15.79 5.93
CA THR A 102 -18.81 -17.24 5.77
C THR A 102 -17.75 -17.70 4.76
N CYS A 103 -16.58 -18.13 5.24
CA CYS A 103 -15.80 -19.15 4.55
C CYS A 103 -16.68 -20.39 4.30
N GLN A 104 -17.47 -20.37 3.23
CA GLN A 104 -17.89 -21.59 2.56
C GLN A 104 -16.63 -22.17 1.93
N MET A 105 -15.91 -22.91 2.76
CA MET A 105 -15.04 -23.96 2.27
C MET A 105 -15.85 -24.77 1.25
N PRO A 106 -15.34 -25.01 0.03
CA PRO A 106 -15.92 -26.06 -0.80
C PRO A 106 -15.89 -27.37 0.01
N PRO A 107 -16.90 -28.24 -0.09
CA PRO A 107 -16.88 -29.52 0.62
C PRO A 107 -15.65 -30.28 0.16
N ILE A 108 -14.70 -30.49 1.09
CA ILE A 108 -13.54 -31.34 0.87
C ILE A 108 -14.08 -32.75 0.65
N SER A 109 -14.22 -33.11 -0.62
CA SER A 109 -14.60 -34.43 -1.04
C SER A 109 -13.34 -35.32 -0.94
N LYS A 110 -13.52 -36.47 -0.26
CA LYS A 110 -12.89 -37.76 -0.59
C LYS A 110 -11.54 -38.17 0.02
N TYR A 111 -11.30 -38.02 1.32
CA TYR A 111 -10.44 -38.96 2.07
C TYR A 111 -10.98 -39.02 3.51
N GLY A 112 -11.59 -40.08 4.04
CA GLY A 112 -11.27 -41.49 3.89
C GLY A 112 -10.44 -41.94 5.09
N TRP A 113 -11.03 -41.97 6.30
CA TRP A 113 -10.43 -42.60 7.47
C TRP A 113 -11.49 -43.45 8.19
N GLN A 114 -11.28 -44.76 8.11
CA GLN A 114 -11.78 -45.78 9.03
C GLN A 114 -10.98 -45.73 10.33
#